data_AF-A0A9Q0KMJ1-F1
#
_entry.id   AF-A0A9Q0KMJ1-F1
#
_cell.length_a   1.000
_cell.length_b   1.000
_cell.length_c   1.000
_cell.angle_alpha   90.00
_cell.angle_beta   90.00
_cell.angle_gamma   90.00
#
_symmetry.space_group_name_H-M   'P 1'
#
loop_
_entity.id
_entity.type
_entity.pdbx_description
1 polymer ?
#
loop_
_entity_poly.entity_id
_entity_poly.type
_entity_poly.pdbx_seq_one_letter_code
_entity_poly.pdbx_strand_id
1 'polypeptide(L)'
;MNLKRVDLTSMWKLVFLCTLLIVTKSSSITEGNCVGSSTDDGIITILSIDGGGVKGIIPSTILVELESMLQDLDGDDARIVDYFDMIAGTSTGAVIGGFLTTPNGNGRPFYVFPTFDIKLLNPVIFTSTKAKTDEYMDALLSDAIIGSGSPPLAYQPHYFNICTSYLVCKEFNLFDGAVIANNPVDTLSSSEANFANATKANLLRLGETAQELLNQNLTSFDPSINRFVPVPNGGTTREALLK
;
A
#
# COMPACT_ATOMS: atom_id res chain seq x y z
N MET A 1 -23.28 -1.72 -27.82
CA MET A 1 -23.80 -1.07 -26.59
C MET A 1 -23.16 0.31 -26.54
N ASN A 2 -23.93 1.37 -26.74
CA ASN A 2 -23.41 2.74 -26.82
C ASN A 2 -23.07 3.23 -25.40
N LEU A 3 -21.79 3.22 -25.05
CA LEU A 3 -21.25 3.92 -23.88
C LEU A 3 -21.67 5.39 -23.98
N LYS A 4 -22.67 5.80 -23.18
CA LYS A 4 -22.96 7.23 -22.98
C LYS A 4 -21.73 7.80 -22.28
N ARG A 5 -21.07 8.73 -22.97
CA ARG A 5 -19.90 9.47 -22.51
C ARG A 5 -20.22 10.07 -21.14
N VAL A 6 -19.65 9.51 -20.07
CA VAL A 6 -19.59 10.17 -18.77
C VAL A 6 -18.85 11.48 -18.99
N ASP A 7 -19.48 12.61 -18.71
CA ASP A 7 -18.89 13.94 -18.92
C ASP A 7 -17.82 14.21 -17.84
N LEU A 8 -16.61 13.71 -18.12
CA LEU A 8 -15.43 13.81 -17.27
C LEU A 8 -14.93 15.25 -17.07
N THR A 9 -15.50 16.27 -17.72
CA THR A 9 -14.98 17.65 -17.65
C THR A 9 -15.13 18.31 -16.28
N SER A 10 -16.12 17.90 -15.48
CA SER A 10 -16.31 18.41 -14.11
C SER A 10 -15.42 17.73 -13.07
N MET A 11 -14.90 16.53 -13.36
CA MET A 11 -14.10 15.71 -12.44
C MET A 11 -12.67 16.27 -12.24
N TRP A 12 -12.11 16.97 -13.24
CA TRP A 12 -10.76 17.54 -13.18
C TRP A 12 -10.58 18.61 -12.10
N LYS A 13 -11.68 19.25 -11.65
CA LYS A 13 -11.61 20.27 -10.59
C LYS A 13 -11.41 19.67 -9.19
N LEU A 14 -11.80 18.40 -8.96
CA LEU A 14 -11.56 17.68 -7.70
C LEU A 14 -10.19 16.98 -7.67
N VAL A 15 -9.69 16.56 -8.84
CA VAL A 15 -8.43 15.79 -8.96
C VAL A 15 -7.17 16.62 -8.66
N PHE A 16 -7.26 17.96 -8.63
CA PHE A 16 -6.09 18.84 -8.46
C PHE A 16 -5.57 18.97 -7.01
N LEU A 17 -6.17 18.32 -6.02
CA LEU A 17 -5.64 18.25 -4.65
C LEU A 17 -5.38 16.79 -4.20
N CYS A 18 -4.19 16.30 -4.53
CA CYS A 18 -3.39 15.35 -3.75
C CYS A 18 -3.83 13.89 -3.53
N THR A 19 -4.67 13.28 -4.35
CA THR A 19 -4.78 11.81 -4.38
C THR A 19 -5.12 11.37 -5.79
N LEU A 20 -4.16 10.72 -6.44
CA LEU A 20 -4.32 10.29 -7.82
C LEU A 20 -5.00 8.92 -7.82
N LEU A 21 -6.32 8.90 -8.01
CA LEU A 21 -7.04 7.69 -8.39
C LEU A 21 -6.68 7.38 -9.86
N ILE A 22 -5.73 6.48 -10.08
CA ILE A 22 -5.45 6.00 -11.44
C ILE A 22 -6.30 4.76 -11.70
N VAL A 23 -7.18 4.86 -12.69
CA VAL A 23 -7.74 3.69 -13.37
C VAL A 23 -6.82 3.37 -14.54
N THR A 24 -5.94 2.37 -14.37
CA THR A 24 -5.09 1.90 -15.47
C THR A 24 -5.82 0.80 -16.25
N LYS A 25 -5.76 0.93 -17.58
CA LYS A 25 -6.11 -0.10 -18.55
C LYS A 25 -4.81 -0.71 -19.05
N SER A 26 -4.49 -1.94 -18.63
CA SER A 26 -3.32 -2.65 -19.15
C SER A 26 -3.75 -3.74 -20.12
N SER A 27 -3.19 -3.72 -21.34
CA SER A 27 -3.46 -4.70 -22.40
C SER A 27 -2.50 -5.89 -22.38
N SER A 28 -1.67 -6.05 -21.35
CA SER A 28 -0.79 -7.20 -21.19
C SER A 28 -0.16 -7.24 -19.80
N ILE A 29 -0.86 -7.81 -18.81
CA ILE A 29 -0.20 -8.40 -17.65
C ILE A 29 -0.23 -9.90 -17.87
N THR A 30 0.81 -10.44 -18.51
CA THR A 30 1.04 -11.89 -18.51
C THR A 30 1.72 -12.24 -17.20
N GLU A 31 0.94 -12.52 -16.17
CA GLU A 31 1.42 -13.28 -15.00
C GLU A 31 0.60 -14.56 -14.86
N GLY A 32 1.32 -15.65 -14.58
CA GLY A 32 0.92 -17.03 -14.87
C GLY A 32 -0.48 -17.41 -14.41
N ASN A 33 -1.25 -17.92 -15.38
CA ASN A 33 -2.39 -18.83 -15.22
C ASN A 33 -3.43 -18.42 -14.16
N CYS A 34 -4.05 -17.27 -14.36
CA CYS A 34 -5.33 -16.95 -13.75
C CYS A 34 -6.45 -17.62 -14.57
N VAL A 35 -7.06 -18.71 -14.05
CA VAL A 35 -8.20 -19.36 -14.72
C VAL A 35 -9.50 -19.08 -13.95
N GLY A 36 -10.43 -18.47 -14.69
CA GLY A 36 -11.87 -18.27 -14.40
C GLY A 36 -12.24 -16.80 -14.53
N SER A 37 -12.87 -16.28 -15.59
CA SER A 37 -13.60 -16.88 -16.71
C SER A 37 -13.72 -15.91 -17.90
N SER A 38 -13.89 -16.48 -19.10
CA SER A 38 -14.24 -15.90 -20.40
C SER A 38 -13.20 -15.07 -21.15
N THR A 39 -12.99 -15.55 -22.38
CA THR A 39 -12.16 -15.09 -23.49
C THR A 39 -12.63 -13.76 -24.08
N ASP A 40 -11.79 -12.74 -23.96
CA ASP A 40 -11.57 -11.66 -24.95
C ASP A 40 -10.13 -11.15 -24.68
N ASP A 41 -9.47 -10.43 -25.58
CA ASP A 41 -8.14 -9.84 -25.33
C ASP A 41 -8.22 -8.79 -24.21
N GLY A 42 -8.28 -9.30 -22.97
CA GLY A 42 -9.03 -8.70 -21.86
C GLY A 42 -8.33 -7.52 -21.23
N ILE A 43 -9.07 -6.43 -21.13
CA ILE A 43 -8.64 -5.23 -20.44
C ILE A 43 -8.65 -5.51 -18.94
N ILE A 44 -7.49 -5.43 -18.29
CA ILE A 44 -7.42 -5.46 -16.82
C ILE A 44 -7.69 -4.05 -16.29
N THR A 45 -8.60 -3.96 -15.33
CA THR A 45 -9.01 -2.74 -14.64
C THR A 45 -8.45 -2.70 -13.23
N ILE A 46 -7.69 -1.64 -12.92
CA ILE A 46 -7.02 -1.48 -11.62
C ILE A 46 -7.49 -0.18 -10.97
N LEU A 47 -7.92 -0.27 -9.71
CA LEU A 47 -8.21 0.87 -8.85
C LEU A 47 -7.02 1.13 -7.93
N SER A 48 -6.28 2.22 -8.17
CA SER A 48 -5.16 2.63 -7.30
C SER A 48 -5.55 3.73 -6.34
N ILE A 49 -5.29 3.54 -5.05
CA ILE A 49 -5.59 4.52 -3.99
C ILE A 49 -4.28 4.87 -3.26
N ASP A 50 -3.83 6.10 -3.47
CA ASP A 50 -2.64 6.64 -2.85
C ASP A 50 -2.75 6.77 -1.31
N GLY A 51 -1.60 6.80 -0.65
CA GLY A 51 -1.48 7.18 0.75
C GLY A 51 -1.67 8.68 0.98
N GLY A 52 -2.04 9.06 2.22
CA GLY A 52 -2.26 10.47 2.55
C GLY A 52 -2.71 10.81 3.98
N GLY A 53 -2.78 9.83 4.89
CA GLY A 53 -3.29 10.04 6.24
C GLY A 53 -4.75 10.50 6.23
N VAL A 54 -5.07 11.52 7.03
CA VAL A 54 -6.43 12.09 7.10
C VAL A 54 -6.98 12.58 5.76
N LYS A 55 -6.11 12.82 4.76
CA LYS A 55 -6.52 13.21 3.41
C LYS A 55 -7.21 12.08 2.64
N GLY A 56 -7.25 10.86 3.18
CA GLY A 56 -8.06 9.75 2.64
C GLY A 56 -9.55 10.08 2.47
N ILE A 57 -10.07 11.12 3.14
CA ILE A 57 -11.42 11.63 2.89
C ILE A 57 -11.64 12.07 1.43
N ILE A 58 -10.59 12.55 0.75
CA ILE A 58 -10.66 12.99 -0.65
C ILE A 58 -10.93 11.80 -1.58
N PRO A 59 -10.08 10.74 -1.63
CA PRO A 59 -10.37 9.58 -2.47
C PRO A 59 -11.64 8.86 -2.03
N SER A 60 -11.97 8.80 -0.72
CA SER A 60 -13.26 8.25 -0.28
C SER A 60 -14.46 9.00 -0.85
N THR A 61 -14.42 10.34 -0.87
CA THR A 61 -15.51 11.14 -1.47
C THR A 61 -15.64 10.88 -2.97
N ILE A 62 -14.51 10.76 -3.67
CA ILE A 62 -14.49 10.41 -5.10
C ILE A 62 -15.08 9.02 -5.33
N LEU A 63 -14.75 8.04 -4.49
CA LEU A 63 -15.27 6.68 -4.59
C LEU A 63 -16.78 6.63 -4.35
N VAL A 64 -17.31 7.41 -3.38
CA VAL A 64 -18.77 7.51 -3.15
C VAL A 64 -19.48 8.05 -4.40
N GLU A 65 -18.94 9.11 -5.01
CA GLU A 65 -19.52 9.66 -6.24
C GLU A 65 -19.42 8.68 -7.41
N LEU A 66 -18.28 7.99 -7.55
CA LEU A 66 -18.09 6.96 -8.57
C LEU A 66 -19.10 5.82 -8.42
N GLU A 67 -19.31 5.31 -7.19
CA GLU A 67 -20.29 4.25 -6.94
C GLU A 67 -21.71 4.71 -7.28
N SER A 68 -22.08 5.95 -6.93
CA SER A 68 -23.37 6.53 -7.31
C SER A 68 -23.54 6.58 -8.83
N MET A 69 -22.51 6.98 -9.57
CA MET A 69 -22.55 7.00 -11.04
C MET A 69 -22.69 5.60 -11.64
N LEU A 70 -22.05 4.58 -11.05
CA LEU A 70 -22.18 3.19 -11.49
C LEU A 70 -23.59 2.66 -11.21
N GLN A 71 -24.17 3.01 -10.06
CA GLN A 71 -25.54 2.64 -9.70
C GLN A 71 -26.57 3.29 -10.62
N ASP A 72 -26.38 4.55 -11.02
CA ASP A 72 -27.23 5.21 -12.01
C ASP A 72 -27.19 4.52 -13.38
N LEU A 73 -26.07 3.87 -13.72
CA LEU A 73 -25.87 3.20 -15.01
C LEU A 73 -26.39 1.77 -15.02
N ASP A 74 -26.08 0.99 -14.00
CA ASP A 74 -26.27 -0.47 -13.98
C ASP A 74 -27.20 -0.96 -12.85
N GLY A 75 -27.67 -0.06 -11.97
CA GLY A 75 -28.66 -0.32 -10.92
C GLY A 75 -28.13 -0.22 -9.49
N ASP A 76 -29.03 -0.09 -8.52
CA ASP A 76 -28.72 0.15 -7.09
C ASP A 76 -27.81 -0.90 -6.42
N ASP A 77 -27.72 -2.10 -6.99
CA ASP A 77 -26.86 -3.18 -6.49
C ASP A 77 -25.42 -3.10 -6.99
N ALA A 78 -25.12 -2.25 -7.98
CA ALA A 78 -23.77 -2.05 -8.49
C ALA A 78 -22.83 -1.56 -7.38
N ARG A 79 -21.67 -2.20 -7.24
CA ARG A 79 -20.62 -1.79 -6.31
C ARG A 79 -19.31 -1.61 -7.05
N ILE A 80 -18.45 -0.74 -6.52
CA ILE A 80 -17.11 -0.48 -7.10
C ILE A 80 -16.36 -1.80 -7.38
N VAL A 81 -16.45 -2.77 -6.46
CA VAL A 81 -15.73 -4.06 -6.53
C VAL A 81 -16.13 -4.93 -7.72
N ASP A 82 -17.28 -4.66 -8.36
CA ASP A 82 -17.76 -5.42 -9.51
C ASP A 82 -17.12 -4.96 -10.84
N TYR A 83 -16.49 -3.77 -10.84
CA TYR A 83 -15.94 -3.11 -12.03
C TYR A 83 -14.41 -3.11 -12.10
N PHE A 84 -13.76 -3.57 -11.03
CA PHE A 84 -12.31 -3.60 -10.94
C PHE A 84 -11.83 -5.03 -10.74
N ASP A 85 -10.85 -5.45 -11.53
CA ASP A 85 -10.18 -6.73 -11.35
C ASP A 85 -9.21 -6.67 -10.16
N MET A 86 -8.66 -5.49 -9.87
CA MET A 86 -7.67 -5.28 -8.82
C MET A 86 -7.85 -3.94 -8.09
N ILE A 87 -7.62 -3.95 -6.78
CA ILE A 87 -7.57 -2.78 -5.91
C ILE A 87 -6.20 -2.70 -5.24
N ALA A 88 -5.46 -1.64 -5.52
CA ALA A 88 -4.15 -1.38 -4.96
C ALA A 88 -4.24 -0.19 -4.00
N GLY A 89 -3.67 -0.31 -2.80
CA GLY A 89 -3.77 0.74 -1.79
C GLY A 89 -2.49 0.87 -0.97
N THR A 90 -1.99 2.10 -0.76
CA THR A 90 -0.89 2.39 0.16
C THR A 90 -1.41 3.19 1.36
N SER A 91 -0.96 2.89 2.58
CA SER A 91 -1.31 3.68 3.77
C SER A 91 -2.83 3.75 3.99
N THR A 92 -3.40 4.95 4.10
CA THR A 92 -4.86 5.13 4.13
C THR A 92 -5.57 4.53 2.91
N GLY A 93 -4.93 4.51 1.74
CA GLY A 93 -5.44 3.81 0.57
C GLY A 93 -5.52 2.30 0.76
N ALA A 94 -4.61 1.69 1.53
CA ALA A 94 -4.68 0.28 1.91
C ALA A 94 -5.85 0.01 2.87
N VAL A 95 -6.16 0.94 3.77
CA VAL A 95 -7.34 0.85 4.64
C VAL A 95 -8.63 0.90 3.81
N ILE A 96 -8.75 1.87 2.90
CA ILE A 96 -9.91 1.99 2.00
C ILE A 96 -10.04 0.75 1.11
N GLY A 97 -8.95 0.35 0.46
CA GLY A 97 -8.90 -0.85 -0.37
C GLY A 97 -9.20 -2.11 0.43
N GLY A 98 -8.77 -2.17 1.69
CA GLY A 98 -9.11 -3.21 2.65
C GLY A 98 -10.61 -3.35 2.84
N PHE A 99 -11.33 -2.26 3.10
CA PHE A 99 -12.80 -2.29 3.22
C PHE A 99 -13.50 -2.71 1.94
N LEU A 100 -12.98 -2.32 0.78
CA LEU A 100 -13.52 -2.79 -0.50
C LEU A 100 -13.21 -4.29 -0.71
N THR A 101 -12.10 -4.79 -0.18
CA THR A 101 -11.61 -6.16 -0.37
C THR A 101 -11.81 -7.11 0.83
N THR A 102 -12.57 -6.74 1.87
CA THR A 102 -12.96 -7.59 3.02
C THR A 102 -14.00 -8.70 2.74
N PRO A 103 -13.66 -10.01 2.84
CA PRO A 103 -14.45 -11.20 2.48
C PRO A 103 -16.00 -11.12 2.53
N ASN A 104 -16.66 -11.54 1.45
CA ASN A 104 -18.11 -11.74 1.26
C ASN A 104 -18.25 -12.90 0.24
N GLY A 105 -19.41 -13.53 0.16
CA GLY A 105 -19.58 -14.81 -0.54
C GLY A 105 -19.35 -14.81 -2.07
N ASN A 106 -19.03 -13.69 -2.73
CA ASN A 106 -19.18 -13.53 -4.18
C ASN A 106 -17.87 -13.36 -4.98
N GLY A 107 -16.72 -13.84 -4.50
CA GLY A 107 -15.45 -13.60 -5.20
C GLY A 107 -15.06 -12.11 -5.16
N ARG A 108 -13.78 -11.80 -5.41
CA ARG A 108 -13.20 -10.51 -5.03
C ARG A 108 -12.15 -10.02 -6.00
N PRO A 109 -12.03 -8.70 -6.17
CA PRO A 109 -10.86 -8.13 -6.83
C PRO A 109 -9.58 -8.56 -6.11
N PHE A 110 -8.51 -8.69 -6.89
CA PHE A 110 -7.18 -8.85 -6.36
C PHE A 110 -6.81 -7.64 -5.51
N TYR A 111 -6.10 -7.82 -4.40
CA TYR A 111 -5.59 -6.70 -3.61
C TYR A 111 -4.07 -6.62 -3.69
N VAL A 112 -3.54 -5.39 -3.56
CA VAL A 112 -2.10 -5.12 -3.45
C VAL A 112 -1.86 -4.07 -2.38
N PHE A 113 -1.23 -4.48 -1.28
CA PHE A 113 -0.89 -3.61 -0.14
C PHE A 113 0.62 -3.68 0.13
N PRO A 114 1.38 -2.65 -0.28
CA PRO A 114 2.81 -2.57 0.01
C PRO A 114 3.05 -2.21 1.47
N THR A 115 4.13 -2.75 2.03
CA THR A 115 4.65 -2.50 3.38
C THR A 115 6.17 -2.59 3.35
N PHE A 116 6.85 -2.12 4.38
CA PHE A 116 8.31 -2.21 4.50
C PHE A 116 8.72 -2.90 5.80
N ASP A 117 9.48 -3.98 5.71
CA ASP A 117 10.01 -4.66 6.90
C ASP A 117 11.28 -3.96 7.37
N ILE A 118 11.23 -3.40 8.58
CA ILE A 118 12.33 -2.63 9.15
C ILE A 118 13.49 -3.49 9.67
N LYS A 119 13.23 -4.75 10.06
CA LYS A 119 14.30 -5.64 10.54
C LYS A 119 15.09 -6.17 9.35
N LEU A 120 14.40 -6.54 8.29
CA LEU A 120 15.01 -7.08 7.07
C LEU A 120 15.42 -5.98 6.08
N LEU A 121 15.02 -4.73 6.32
CA LEU A 121 15.24 -3.58 5.43
C LEU A 121 14.80 -3.85 3.98
N ASN A 122 13.65 -4.52 3.82
CA ASN A 122 13.17 -4.95 2.52
C ASN A 122 11.66 -4.69 2.33
N PRO A 123 11.20 -4.41 1.09
CA PRO A 123 9.78 -4.34 0.78
C PRO A 123 9.09 -5.68 1.02
N VAL A 124 7.88 -5.61 1.56
CA VAL A 124 6.95 -6.74 1.66
C VAL A 124 5.62 -6.30 1.07
N ILE A 125 5.23 -6.91 -0.05
CA ILE A 125 4.00 -6.56 -0.77
C ILE A 125 3.02 -7.70 -0.60
N PHE A 126 1.95 -7.47 0.16
CA PHE A 126 0.88 -8.44 0.33
C PHE A 126 -0.07 -8.38 -0.85
N THR A 127 -0.31 -9.53 -1.48
CA THR A 127 -1.29 -9.66 -2.55
C THR A 127 -2.11 -10.92 -2.37
N SER A 128 -3.36 -10.90 -2.83
CA SER A 128 -4.21 -12.10 -2.81
C SER A 128 -3.68 -13.24 -3.69
N THR A 129 -2.79 -12.95 -4.65
CA THR A 129 -2.10 -13.97 -5.44
C THR A 129 -0.97 -14.61 -4.65
N LYS A 130 -0.12 -13.81 -3.99
CA LYS A 130 0.98 -14.32 -3.16
C LYS A 130 0.46 -15.15 -1.99
N ALA A 131 -0.65 -14.73 -1.37
CA ALA A 131 -1.32 -15.48 -0.31
C ALA A 131 -1.72 -16.91 -0.74
N LYS A 132 -2.02 -17.13 -2.03
CA LYS A 132 -2.35 -18.47 -2.55
C LYS A 132 -1.13 -19.37 -2.78
N THR A 133 0.06 -18.79 -2.93
CA THR A 133 1.27 -19.51 -3.36
C THR A 133 2.37 -19.56 -2.31
N ASP A 134 2.37 -18.64 -1.35
CA ASP A 134 3.37 -18.53 -0.28
C ASP A 134 2.65 -18.40 1.06
N GLU A 135 2.80 -19.42 1.92
CA GLU A 135 2.20 -19.46 3.25
C GLU A 135 2.61 -18.26 4.12
N TYR A 136 3.82 -17.69 3.92
CA TYR A 136 4.24 -16.49 4.64
C TYR A 136 3.56 -15.21 4.15
N MET A 137 2.92 -15.23 2.98
CA MET A 137 2.19 -14.10 2.42
C MET A 137 0.68 -14.22 2.64
N ASP A 138 0.20 -15.32 3.23
CA ASP A 138 -1.18 -15.50 3.67
C ASP A 138 -1.41 -14.89 5.07
N ALA A 139 -1.08 -13.60 5.19
CA ALA A 139 -1.31 -12.84 6.42
C ALA A 139 -2.80 -12.55 6.61
N LEU A 140 -3.22 -12.29 7.85
CA LEU A 140 -4.53 -11.70 8.08
C LEU A 140 -4.63 -10.39 7.29
N LEU A 141 -5.77 -10.17 6.63
CA LEU A 141 -6.01 -8.94 5.87
C LEU A 141 -5.80 -7.69 6.73
N SER A 142 -6.20 -7.77 8.01
CA SER A 142 -5.94 -6.71 9.00
C SER A 142 -4.47 -6.45 9.24
N ASP A 143 -3.61 -7.47 9.27
CA ASP A 143 -2.17 -7.30 9.48
C ASP A 143 -1.51 -6.62 8.29
N ALA A 144 -1.89 -7.01 7.07
CA ALA A 144 -1.43 -6.36 5.85
C ALA A 144 -1.85 -4.88 5.80
N ILE A 145 -3.11 -4.59 6.15
CA ILE A 145 -3.64 -3.22 6.18
C ILE A 145 -2.97 -2.37 7.27
N ILE A 146 -2.84 -2.87 8.50
CA ILE A 146 -2.22 -2.13 9.61
C ILE A 146 -0.75 -1.89 9.30
N GLY A 147 -0.03 -2.89 8.79
CA GLY A 147 1.36 -2.74 8.35
C GLY A 147 1.49 -1.65 7.29
N SER A 148 0.65 -1.66 6.26
CA SER A 148 0.65 -0.62 5.22
C SER A 148 0.23 0.75 5.75
N GLY A 149 -0.65 0.80 6.74
CA GLY A 149 -1.19 2.01 7.35
C GLY A 149 -0.40 2.61 8.51
N SER A 150 0.80 2.10 8.81
CA SER A 150 1.61 2.53 9.98
C SER A 150 2.78 3.44 9.58
N PRO A 151 2.56 4.74 9.28
CA PRO A 151 3.63 5.63 8.85
C PRO A 151 4.70 5.83 9.93
N PRO A 152 6.00 5.82 9.56
CA PRO A 152 7.08 6.15 10.49
C PRO A 152 6.85 7.49 11.18
N LEU A 153 7.28 7.61 12.42
CA LEU A 153 7.14 8.80 13.29
C LEU A 153 5.72 9.12 13.77
N ALA A 154 4.68 8.59 13.13
CA ALA A 154 3.30 8.73 13.56
C ALA A 154 2.80 7.51 14.35
N TYR A 155 3.20 6.30 13.95
CA TYR A 155 2.81 5.04 14.58
C TYR A 155 4.02 4.15 14.86
N GLN A 156 3.84 3.19 15.77
CA GLN A 156 4.82 2.12 15.98
C GLN A 156 4.76 1.11 14.82
N PRO A 157 5.86 0.38 14.52
CA PRO A 157 5.82 -0.69 13.54
C PRO A 157 4.81 -1.76 13.93
N HIS A 158 4.07 -2.29 12.96
CA HIS A 158 3.17 -3.41 13.19
C HIS A 158 3.95 -4.72 13.23
N TYR A 159 3.79 -5.49 14.31
CA TYR A 159 4.50 -6.75 14.52
C TYR A 159 3.55 -7.92 14.56
N PHE A 160 3.86 -8.96 13.79
CA PHE A 160 3.20 -10.26 13.85
C PHE A 160 4.11 -11.36 13.30
N ASN A 161 3.73 -12.61 13.54
CA ASN A 161 4.44 -13.79 13.05
C ASN A 161 3.51 -14.67 12.23
N ILE A 162 4.03 -15.26 11.17
CA ILE A 162 3.34 -16.32 10.42
C ILE A 162 4.17 -17.59 10.53
N CYS A 163 3.51 -18.69 10.91
CA CYS A 163 4.10 -20.01 10.98
C CYS A 163 3.52 -20.88 9.88
N THR A 164 4.41 -21.54 9.14
CA THR A 164 4.05 -22.47 8.08
C THR A 164 3.50 -23.79 8.64
N SER A 165 2.93 -24.59 7.76
CA SER A 165 2.53 -25.98 7.98
C SER A 165 3.70 -26.85 8.50
N TYR A 166 4.95 -26.46 8.21
CA TYR A 166 6.17 -27.09 8.69
C TYR A 166 6.66 -26.55 10.06
N LEU A 167 5.86 -25.73 10.74
CA LEU A 167 6.18 -25.10 12.03
C LEU A 167 7.41 -24.17 11.99
N VAL A 168 7.79 -23.69 10.81
CA VAL A 168 8.80 -22.64 10.65
C VAL A 168 8.10 -21.29 10.66
N CYS A 169 8.50 -20.43 11.58
CA CYS A 169 7.88 -19.12 11.78
C CYS A 169 8.77 -18.00 11.24
N LYS A 170 8.15 -17.01 10.62
CA LYS A 170 8.77 -15.77 10.16
C LYS A 170 8.14 -14.60 10.89
N GLU A 171 8.98 -13.70 11.37
CA GLU A 171 8.56 -12.43 11.95
C GLU A 171 8.39 -11.35 10.88
N PHE A 172 7.39 -10.51 11.05
CA PHE A 172 7.13 -9.32 10.25
C PHE A 172 7.17 -8.09 11.14
N ASN A 173 7.90 -7.06 10.71
CA ASN A 173 8.08 -5.82 11.47
C ASN A 173 7.84 -4.65 10.52
N LEU A 174 6.57 -4.32 10.31
CA LEU A 174 6.13 -3.57 9.15
C LEU A 174 5.88 -2.10 9.45
N PHE A 175 6.35 -1.26 8.54
CA PHE A 175 5.92 0.12 8.40
C PHE A 175 5.20 0.35 7.07
N ASP A 176 4.59 1.53 6.99
CA ASP A 176 3.81 2.01 5.86
C ASP A 176 4.52 1.82 4.51
N GLY A 177 3.77 1.31 3.54
CA GLY A 177 4.26 1.09 2.17
C GLY A 177 4.66 2.37 1.44
N ALA A 178 4.26 3.56 1.91
CA ALA A 178 4.62 4.85 1.36
C ALA A 178 6.13 5.12 1.40
N VAL A 179 6.87 4.42 2.28
CA VAL A 179 8.35 4.48 2.27
C VAL A 179 8.95 3.83 1.01
N ILE A 180 8.18 2.99 0.33
CA ILE A 180 8.53 2.32 -0.94
C ILE A 180 7.85 3.03 -2.11
N ALA A 181 6.53 3.17 -2.05
CA ALA A 181 5.72 3.74 -3.12
C ALA A 181 4.43 4.35 -2.54
N ASN A 182 4.26 5.66 -2.69
CA ASN A 182 3.03 6.32 -2.29
C ASN A 182 1.85 5.96 -3.21
N ASN A 183 2.13 5.69 -4.49
CA ASN A 183 1.17 5.13 -5.44
C ASN A 183 1.43 3.62 -5.62
N PRO A 184 0.48 2.75 -5.29
CA PRO A 184 0.69 1.30 -5.31
C PRO A 184 0.64 0.66 -6.71
N VAL A 185 0.46 1.43 -7.80
CA VAL A 185 0.64 0.96 -9.19
C VAL A 185 2.10 1.03 -9.65
N ASP A 186 2.88 1.96 -9.11
CA ASP A 186 4.31 1.66 -8.89
C ASP A 186 4.31 0.40 -7.99
N THR A 187 5.25 -0.52 -7.89
CA THR A 187 5.07 -1.89 -7.36
C THR A 187 4.39 -2.89 -8.32
N LEU A 188 3.49 -2.48 -9.22
CA LEU A 188 2.84 -3.41 -10.17
C LEU A 188 3.62 -3.65 -11.48
N SER A 189 4.67 -2.88 -11.80
CA SER A 189 5.39 -3.07 -13.07
C SER A 189 6.26 -4.34 -13.06
N SER A 190 5.90 -5.27 -13.93
CA SER A 190 6.57 -6.51 -14.32
C SER A 190 8.09 -6.52 -14.12
N SER A 191 8.55 -7.58 -13.47
CA SER A 191 9.88 -7.80 -12.91
C SER A 191 10.12 -7.03 -11.61
N GLU A 192 10.17 -7.82 -10.54
CA GLU A 192 10.76 -7.49 -9.25
C GLU A 192 12.15 -6.82 -9.40
N ALA A 193 12.79 -6.87 -10.58
CA ALA A 193 14.07 -6.25 -10.92
C ALA A 193 14.05 -4.71 -11.10
N ASN A 194 13.01 -4.11 -11.69
CA ASN A 194 12.97 -2.64 -11.90
C ASN A 194 12.55 -1.91 -10.62
N PHE A 195 11.60 -2.47 -9.87
CA PHE A 195 11.27 -2.00 -8.52
C PHE A 195 12.40 -2.27 -7.53
N ALA A 196 13.09 -3.40 -7.64
CA ALA A 196 14.33 -3.60 -6.87
C ALA A 196 15.30 -2.46 -7.15
N ASN A 197 15.59 -2.04 -8.39
CA ASN A 197 16.63 -1.02 -8.58
C ASN A 197 16.30 0.36 -8.00
N ALA A 198 15.11 0.91 -8.27
CA ALA A 198 14.72 2.22 -7.74
C ALA A 198 14.45 2.18 -6.23
N THR A 199 13.76 1.15 -5.74
CA THR A 199 13.46 0.97 -4.32
C THR A 199 14.73 0.61 -3.55
N LYS A 200 15.57 -0.31 -4.03
CA LYS A 200 16.87 -0.65 -3.41
C LYS A 200 17.79 0.55 -3.35
N ALA A 201 17.83 1.42 -4.37
CA ALA A 201 18.61 2.65 -4.28
C ALA A 201 18.08 3.58 -3.18
N ASN A 202 16.76 3.77 -3.09
CA ASN A 202 16.15 4.59 -2.04
C ASN A 202 16.29 3.97 -0.65
N LEU A 203 16.20 2.64 -0.54
CA LEU A 203 16.36 1.88 0.70
C LEU A 203 17.82 1.77 1.14
N LEU A 204 18.77 1.63 0.21
CA LEU A 204 20.20 1.72 0.51
C LEU A 204 20.52 3.11 1.02
N ARG A 205 20.03 4.17 0.38
CA ARG A 205 20.19 5.55 0.86
C ARG A 205 19.52 5.76 2.21
N LEU A 206 18.36 5.17 2.44
CA LEU A 206 17.68 5.23 3.73
C LEU A 206 18.47 4.47 4.80
N GLY A 207 19.03 3.31 4.46
CA GLY A 207 19.91 2.52 5.31
C GLY A 207 21.20 3.27 5.64
N GLU A 208 21.84 3.90 4.65
CA GLU A 208 23.00 4.78 4.83
C GLU A 208 22.66 5.95 5.76
N THR A 209 21.54 6.63 5.51
CA THR A 209 21.04 7.73 6.36
C THR A 209 20.75 7.25 7.77
N ALA A 210 20.15 6.06 7.94
CA ALA A 210 19.90 5.48 9.25
C ALA A 210 21.21 5.15 9.99
N GLN A 211 22.22 4.62 9.29
CA GLN A 211 23.54 4.39 9.88
C GLN A 211 24.25 5.69 10.25
N GLU A 212 24.10 6.74 9.45
CA GLU A 212 24.58 8.09 9.79
C GLU A 212 23.90 8.61 11.06
N LEU A 213 22.57 8.54 11.14
CA LEU A 213 21.80 8.95 12.31
C LEU A 213 22.16 8.17 13.58
N LEU A 214 22.42 6.87 13.44
CA LEU A 214 22.87 6.01 14.55
C LEU A 214 24.24 6.45 15.09
N ASN A 215 25.12 6.99 14.24
CA ASN A 215 26.44 7.47 14.64
C ASN A 215 26.44 8.94 15.09
N GLN A 216 25.33 9.67 14.95
CA GLN A 216 25.21 11.03 15.47
C GLN A 216 25.10 11.05 17.00
N ASN A 217 25.43 12.20 17.58
CA ASN A 217 25.26 12.45 19.01
C ASN A 217 23.79 12.30 19.39
N LEU A 218 23.54 11.64 20.52
CA LEU A 218 22.19 11.47 21.05
C LEU A 218 21.54 12.84 21.25
N THR A 219 20.32 13.01 20.73
CA THR A 219 19.53 14.23 20.91
C THR A 219 18.24 13.93 21.67
N SER A 220 17.79 14.90 22.47
CA SER A 220 16.49 14.85 23.14
C SER A 220 15.65 16.06 22.75
N PHE A 221 14.34 15.90 22.74
CA PHE A 221 13.44 17.00 22.43
C PHE A 221 13.30 17.94 23.63
N ASP A 222 13.67 19.22 23.46
CA ASP A 222 13.46 20.27 24.44
C ASP A 222 12.15 21.03 24.12
N PRO A 223 11.10 20.85 24.93
CA PRO A 223 9.80 21.49 24.70
C PRO A 223 9.81 23.00 24.94
N SER A 224 10.80 23.56 25.65
CA SER A 224 10.87 25.00 25.93
C SER A 224 11.29 25.81 24.71
N ILE A 225 12.05 25.20 23.80
CA ILE A 225 12.54 25.82 22.55
C ILE A 225 12.03 25.08 21.31
N ASN A 226 11.16 24.09 21.49
CA ASN A 226 10.56 23.25 20.45
C ASN A 226 11.60 22.67 19.47
N ARG A 227 12.73 22.17 19.99
CA ARG A 227 13.86 21.71 19.18
C ARG A 227 14.56 20.53 19.83
N PHE A 228 15.13 19.65 19.00
CA PHE A 228 16.05 18.62 19.45
C PHE A 228 17.41 19.23 19.81
N VAL A 229 17.90 18.92 21.01
CA VAL A 229 19.19 19.36 21.52
C VAL A 229 20.07 18.16 21.87
N PRO A 230 21.40 18.24 21.69
CA PRO A 230 22.32 17.18 22.10
C PRO A 230 22.21 16.89 23.60
N VAL A 231 22.19 15.61 23.97
CA VAL A 231 22.23 15.17 25.37
C VAL A 231 23.69 15.22 25.84
N PRO A 232 24.04 16.03 26.85
CA PRO A 232 25.40 16.10 27.36
C PRO A 232 25.89 14.73 27.85
N ASN A 233 27.05 14.29 27.38
CA ASN A 233 27.63 12.97 27.70
C ASN A 233 26.72 11.78 27.35
N GLY A 234 25.71 11.96 26.48
CA GLY A 234 24.75 10.93 26.11
C GLY A 234 25.30 9.83 25.18
N GLY A 235 26.50 10.01 24.64
CA GLY A 235 27.07 9.13 23.62
C GLY A 235 26.37 9.29 22.27
N THR A 236 26.47 8.25 21.44
CA THR A 236 25.78 8.19 20.14
C THR A 236 24.38 7.63 20.28
N THR A 237 23.51 7.93 19.30
CA THR A 237 22.17 7.32 19.20
C THR A 237 22.24 5.79 19.22
N ARG A 238 23.26 5.19 18.58
CA ARG A 238 23.51 3.74 18.61
C ARG A 238 23.77 3.21 20.01
N GLU A 239 24.63 3.87 20.78
CA GLU A 239 24.96 3.44 22.14
C GLU A 239 23.76 3.52 23.08
N ALA A 240 22.85 4.47 22.85
CA ALA A 240 21.62 4.61 23.62
C ALA A 240 20.59 3.51 23.31
N LEU A 241 20.51 3.05 22.05
CA LEU A 241 19.59 1.99 21.63
C LEU A 241 20.02 0.58 22.07
N LEU A 242 21.29 0.40 22.44
CA LEU A 242 21.85 -0.89 22.88
C LEU A 242 21.87 -1.06 24.41
N LYS A 243 21.39 -0.06 25.16
CA LYS A 243 21.25 -0.09 26.63
C LYS A 243 19.81 -0.35 27.04
#